data_AF-A0A939BDU8-F1
#
_entry.id   AF-A0A939BDU8-F1
#
_cell.length_a   1.000
_cell.length_b   1.000
_cell.length_c   1.000
_cell.angle_alpha   90.00
_cell.angle_beta   90.00
_cell.angle_gamma   90.00
#
_symmetry.space_group_name_H-M   'P 1'
#
loop_
_entity.id
_entity.type
_entity.pdbx_description
1 polymer ?
#
loop_
_entity_poly.entity_id
_entity_poly.type
_entity_poly.pdbx_seq_one_letter_code
_entity_poly.pdbx_strand_id
1 'polypeptide(L)'
;MSIKRMSLRFNLDNEADRKAWEYLKNITDSKNKAVITAVNQFYEPHAEITETIKETIRECLQNLSVIQTESPQPTETLSEEENLLLDSLDDFLGD
;
A
#
# COMPACT_ATOMS: atom_id res chain seq x y z
N MET A 1 -14.16 -11.98 29.82
CA MET A 1 -13.32 -11.03 29.05
C MET A 1 -12.39 -10.31 30.01
N SER A 2 -11.08 -10.29 29.73
CA SER A 2 -10.14 -9.48 30.51
C SER A 2 -10.06 -8.08 29.92
N ILE A 3 -10.34 -7.07 30.73
CA ILE A 3 -10.21 -5.67 30.31
C ILE A 3 -8.73 -5.30 30.44
N LYS A 4 -8.08 -4.97 29.33
CA LYS A 4 -6.74 -4.39 29.34
C LYS A 4 -6.83 -2.87 29.46
N ARG A 5 -6.09 -2.31 30.43
CA ARG A 5 -5.98 -0.86 30.63
C ARG A 5 -4.69 -0.39 29.97
N MET A 6 -4.75 0.75 29.28
CA MET A 6 -3.58 1.45 28.74
C MET A 6 -3.51 2.86 29.32
N SER A 7 -2.29 3.40 29.45
CA SER A 7 -2.04 4.79 29.81
C SER A 7 -1.18 5.41 28.71
N LEU A 8 -1.60 6.56 28.21
CA LEU A 8 -0.93 7.30 27.15
C LEU A 8 -0.53 8.68 27.71
N ARG A 9 0.69 9.12 27.40
CA ARG A 9 1.22 10.44 27.77
C ARG A 9 1.77 11.11 26.52
N PHE A 10 1.56 12.41 26.44
CA PHE A 10 2.04 13.24 25.33
C PHE A 10 3.09 14.22 25.87
N ASN A 11 4.16 14.41 25.12
CA ASN A 11 5.10 15.49 25.38
C ASN A 11 4.59 16.78 24.71
N LEU A 12 4.05 17.72 25.48
CA LEU A 12 3.47 18.95 24.90
C LEU A 12 4.49 19.95 24.34
N ASP A 13 5.78 19.76 24.64
CA ASP A 13 6.87 20.53 24.04
C ASP A 13 7.18 20.03 22.61
N ASN A 14 6.78 18.80 22.27
CA ASN A 14 6.84 18.28 20.92
C ASN A 14 5.56 18.66 20.15
N GLU A 15 5.72 19.26 18.98
CA GLU A 15 4.60 19.76 18.19
C GLU A 15 3.66 18.64 17.71
N ALA A 16 4.21 17.50 17.29
CA ALA A 16 3.42 16.38 16.79
C ALA A 16 2.59 15.73 17.93
N ASP A 17 3.21 15.52 19.09
CA ASP A 17 2.54 15.03 20.29
C ASP A 17 1.45 15.98 20.76
N ARG A 18 1.71 17.29 20.76
CA ARG A 18 0.71 18.31 21.11
C ARG A 18 -0.49 18.27 20.16
N LYS A 19 -0.26 18.19 18.85
CA LYS A 19 -1.33 18.04 17.85
C LYS A 19 -2.14 16.77 18.05
N ALA A 20 -1.47 15.64 18.33
CA ALA A 20 -2.14 14.38 18.62
C ALA A 20 -2.99 14.45 19.90
N TRP A 21 -2.49 15.13 20.93
CA TRP A 21 -3.24 15.38 22.16
C TRP A 21 -4.46 16.28 21.92
N GLU A 22 -4.31 17.38 21.18
CA GLU A 22 -5.43 18.29 20.83
C GLU A 22 -6.51 17.55 20.04
N TYR A 23 -6.11 16.74 19.06
CA TYR A 23 -7.03 15.88 18.32
C TYR A 23 -7.77 14.94 19.27
N LEU A 24 -7.05 14.14 20.08
CA LEU A 24 -7.65 13.16 20.98
C LEU A 24 -8.54 13.80 22.05
N LYS A 25 -8.20 15.00 22.51
CA LYS A 25 -8.99 15.78 23.47
C LYS A 25 -10.37 16.12 22.93
N ASN A 26 -10.44 16.54 21.66
CA ASN A 26 -11.66 17.04 21.02
C ASN A 26 -12.58 15.94 20.49
N ILE A 27 -12.15 14.68 20.47
CA ILE A 27 -13.00 13.55 20.09
C ILE A 27 -14.11 13.35 21.12
N THR A 28 -15.36 13.36 20.65
CA THR A 28 -16.59 13.08 21.40
C THR A 28 -16.79 11.58 21.64
N ASP A 29 -16.29 10.75 20.73
CA ASP A 29 -16.27 9.29 20.82
C ASP A 29 -15.22 8.75 21.81
N SER A 30 -15.12 7.42 21.92
CA SER A 30 -14.14 6.75 22.76
C SER A 30 -12.70 7.07 22.34
N LYS A 31 -11.95 7.73 23.23
CA LYS A 31 -10.52 8.00 23.08
C LYS A 31 -9.70 6.71 22.92
N ASN A 32 -10.07 5.66 23.66
CA ASN A 32 -9.41 4.35 23.53
C ASN A 32 -9.60 3.76 22.14
N LYS A 33 -10.81 3.88 21.58
CA LYS A 33 -11.09 3.42 20.21
C LYS A 33 -10.22 4.18 19.20
N ALA A 34 -10.17 5.51 19.32
CA ALA A 34 -9.36 6.35 18.43
C ALA A 34 -7.86 5.96 18.48
N VAL A 35 -7.31 5.75 19.68
CA VAL A 35 -5.91 5.32 19.86
C VAL A 35 -5.66 3.96 19.21
N ILE A 36 -6.52 2.97 19.49
CA ILE A 36 -6.36 1.61 18.92
C ILE A 36 -6.46 1.65 17.40
N THR A 37 -7.43 2.39 16.85
CA THR A 37 -7.58 2.52 15.39
C THR A 37 -6.34 3.15 14.75
N ALA A 38 -5.82 4.25 15.31
CA ALA A 38 -4.63 4.90 14.78
C ALA A 38 -3.39 3.98 14.83
N VAL A 39 -3.22 3.23 15.92
CA VAL A 39 -2.14 2.24 16.06
C VAL A 39 -2.29 1.13 15.01
N ASN A 40 -3.47 0.54 14.87
CA ASN A 40 -3.70 -0.52 13.89
C ASN A 40 -3.45 -0.01 12.46
N GLN A 41 -3.93 1.18 12.12
CA GLN A 41 -3.69 1.80 10.81
C GLN A 41 -2.21 2.09 10.53
N PHE A 42 -1.43 2.43 11.57
CA PHE A 42 0.01 2.68 11.43
C PHE A 42 0.79 1.39 11.11
N TYR A 43 0.40 0.27 11.71
CA TYR A 43 1.08 -1.02 11.49
C TYR A 43 0.51 -1.84 10.33
N GLU A 44 -0.74 -1.59 9.95
CA GLU A 44 -1.41 -2.22 8.82
C GLU A 44 -1.89 -1.17 7.80
N PRO A 45 -1.00 -0.30 7.28
CA PRO A 45 -1.42 0.69 6.30
C PRO A 45 -1.73 -0.05 4.99
N HIS A 46 -3.02 -0.21 4.72
CA HIS A 46 -3.54 -0.53 3.39
C HIS A 46 -3.12 -1.89 2.82
N ALA A 47 -2.73 -2.88 3.62
CA ALA A 47 -2.37 -4.21 3.12
C ALA A 47 -3.45 -4.79 2.17
N GLU A 48 -4.72 -4.67 2.55
CA GLU A 48 -5.84 -5.12 1.69
C GLU A 48 -5.94 -4.32 0.37
N ILE A 49 -5.77 -3.00 0.41
CA ILE A 49 -5.87 -2.14 -0.78
C ILE A 49 -4.66 -2.37 -1.69
N THR A 50 -3.47 -2.49 -1.13
CA THR A 50 -2.24 -2.80 -1.87
C THR A 50 -2.33 -4.15 -2.55
N GLU A 51 -2.82 -5.19 -1.87
CA GLU A 51 -3.04 -6.49 -2.49
C GLU A 51 -4.14 -6.43 -3.56
N THR A 52 -5.24 -5.72 -3.30
CA THR A 52 -6.32 -5.52 -4.29
C THR A 52 -5.80 -4.81 -5.55
N ILE A 53 -4.96 -3.78 -5.40
CA ILE A 53 -4.35 -3.07 -6.53
C ILE A 53 -3.42 -4.00 -7.31
N LYS A 54 -2.56 -4.76 -6.62
CA LYS A 54 -1.66 -5.73 -7.27
C LYS A 54 -2.44 -6.80 -8.03
N GLU A 55 -3.50 -7.34 -7.45
CA GLU A 55 -4.36 -8.36 -8.06
C GLU A 55 -5.07 -7.79 -9.29
N THR A 56 -5.66 -6.61 -9.18
CA THR A 56 -6.32 -5.94 -10.31
C THR A 56 -5.36 -5.67 -11.46
N ILE A 57 -4.14 -5.18 -11.18
CA ILE A 57 -3.10 -4.96 -12.20
C ILE A 57 -2.73 -6.29 -12.86
N ARG A 58 -2.54 -7.36 -12.07
CA ARG A 58 -2.22 -8.71 -12.58
C ARG A 58 -3.31 -9.21 -13.51
N GLU A 59 -4.58 -9.09 -13.14
CA GLU A 59 -5.71 -9.51 -13.96
C GLU A 59 -5.79 -8.71 -15.28
N CYS A 60 -5.63 -7.39 -15.23
CA CYS A 60 -5.63 -6.55 -16.43
C CYS A 60 -4.50 -6.93 -17.41
N LEU A 61 -3.28 -7.17 -16.90
CA LEU A 61 -2.12 -7.51 -17.72
C LEU A 61 -2.18 -8.96 -18.25
N GLN A 62 -2.72 -9.91 -17.49
CA GLN A 62 -2.97 -11.27 -17.97
C GLN A 62 -3.92 -11.28 -19.17
N ASN A 63 -4.99 -10.48 -19.10
CA ASN A 63 -5.94 -10.35 -20.22
C ASN A 63 -5.31 -9.71 -21.47
N LEU A 64 -4.34 -8.80 -21.30
CA LEU A 64 -3.57 -8.23 -22.43
C LEU A 64 -2.62 -9.25 -23.07
N SER A 65 -1.94 -10.08 -22.27
CA SER A 65 -1.04 -11.12 -22.76
C SER A 65 -1.73 -12.17 -23.62
N VAL A 66 -3.02 -12.44 -23.38
CA VAL A 66 -3.80 -13.42 -24.15
C VAL A 66 -4.27 -12.83 -25.50
N ILE A 67 -4.41 -11.52 -25.62
CA ILE A 67 -4.83 -10.86 -26.87
C ILE A 67 -3.66 -10.73 -27.87
N GLN A 68 -2.41 -10.73 -27.39
CA GLN A 68 -1.24 -10.57 -28.25
C GLN A 68 -0.83 -11.84 -29.02
N THR A 69 -1.44 -13.00 -28.74
CA THR A 69 -1.11 -14.27 -29.40
C THR A 69 -1.89 -14.58 -30.69
N GLU A 70 -2.85 -13.75 -31.10
CA GLU A 70 -3.56 -13.89 -32.37
C GLU A 70 -3.15 -12.82 -33.40
N SER A 71 -1.87 -12.77 -33.76
CA SER A 71 -1.46 -12.22 -35.05
C SER A 71 -0.17 -12.88 -35.50
N PRO A 72 -0.11 -13.51 -36.69
CA PRO A 72 1.14 -13.96 -37.26
C PRO A 72 1.88 -12.73 -37.79
N GLN A 73 2.57 -12.00 -36.91
CA GLN A 73 3.50 -10.96 -37.35
C GLN A 73 4.88 -11.54 -37.65
N PRO A 74 5.56 -11.01 -38.69
CA PRO A 74 6.88 -11.47 -39.10
C PRO A 74 7.88 -11.23 -37.98
N THR A 75 8.94 -12.04 -37.93
CA THR A 75 10.11 -11.86 -37.06
C THR A 75 10.75 -10.48 -37.28
N GLU A 76 10.28 -9.47 -36.55
CA GLU A 76 10.96 -8.19 -36.40
C GLU A 76 11.99 -8.35 -35.29
N THR A 77 13.26 -8.14 -35.63
CA THR A 77 14.36 -8.09 -34.68
C THR A 77 14.16 -6.88 -33.77
N LEU A 78 13.84 -7.11 -32.50
CA LEU A 78 13.66 -6.07 -31.50
C LEU A 78 14.88 -5.16 -31.43
N SER A 79 14.63 -3.86 -31.33
CA SER A 79 15.66 -2.84 -31.17
C SER A 79 16.39 -3.03 -29.83
N GLU A 80 17.64 -2.58 -29.75
CA GLU A 80 18.44 -2.61 -28.51
C GLU A 80 17.75 -1.81 -27.38
N GLU A 81 16.98 -0.78 -27.74
CA GLU A 81 16.18 0.02 -26.81
C GLU A 81 15.03 -0.79 -26.20
N GLU A 82 14.38 -1.63 -27.00
CA GLU A 82 13.26 -2.47 -26.57
C GLU A 82 13.72 -3.59 -25.65
N ASN A 83 14.91 -4.15 -25.92
CA ASN A 83 15.55 -5.13 -25.05
C ASN A 83 15.90 -4.51 -23.68
N LEU A 84 16.45 -3.29 -23.66
CA LEU A 84 16.71 -2.57 -22.40
C LEU A 84 15.45 -2.29 -21.58
N LEU A 85 14.31 -2.05 -22.24
CA LEU A 85 13.03 -1.87 -21.56
C LEU A 85 12.50 -3.20 -20.98
N LEU A 86 12.71 -4.32 -21.67
CA LEU A 86 12.37 -5.65 -21.17
C LEU A 86 13.22 -6.05 -19.97
N ASP A 87 14.54 -5.81 -20.04
CA ASP A 87 15.47 -6.06 -18.92
C ASP A 87 15.12 -5.20 -17.70
N SER A 88 14.73 -3.93 -17.91
CA SER A 88 14.25 -3.06 -16.84
C SER A 88 12.94 -3.54 -16.19
N LEU A 89 12.08 -4.25 -16.93
CA LEU A 89 10.85 -4.81 -16.40
C LEU A 89 11.13 -6.09 -15.60
N ASP A 90 12.11 -6.89 -16.03
CA ASP A 90 12.54 -8.09 -15.32
C ASP A 90 13.21 -7.72 -13.98
N ASP A 91 14.04 -6.68 -13.96
CA ASP A 91 14.62 -6.11 -12.72
C ASP A 91 13.55 -5.55 -11.74
N PHE A 92 12.37 -5.16 -12.24
CA PHE A 92 11.27 -4.64 -11.43
C PHE A 92 10.33 -5.74 -10.92
N LEU A 93 10.23 -6.87 -11.64
CA LEU A 93 9.31 -7.98 -11.35
C LEU A 93 10.00 -9.21 -10.73
N GLY A 94 11.33 -9.26 -10.75
CA GLY A 94 12.13 -10.23 -9.99
C GLY A 94 12.01 -10.00 -8.48
N ASP A 95 11.95 -11.11 -7.73
CA ASP A 95 11.67 -11.22 -6.27
C ASP A 95 12.20 -10.08 -5.36
#